data_AF-A0A3D4H2W0-F1
#
_entry.id   AF-A0A3D4H2W0-F1
#
_cell.length_a   1.000
_cell.length_b   1.000
_cell.length_c   1.000
_cell.angle_alpha   90.00
_cell.angle_beta   90.00
_cell.angle_gamma   90.00
#
_symmetry.space_group_name_H-M   'P 1'
#
loop_
_entity.id
_entity.type
_entity.pdbx_description
1 polymer ?
#
loop_
_entity_poly.entity_id
_entity_poly.type
_entity_poly.pdbx_seq_one_letter_code
_entity_poly.pdbx_strand_id
1 'polypeptide(L)'
;MGERLFERKGRRVLLTEAGRMLFVRAEEILRMTENAREDLAALRVLETGRLCIGTSDTNCAYVLPPAVKLFAATYPGVEIRLTDRMSPEVVRLVMEGGVDFGLATLPVTEIRVKTVPLFQREDVAICPKDHSLVADPVATLSALSEHPMLALEKGSTTRGLMDRLFMDEGIQANVCMELGSIEVIKRFVEIGLGIAIVPEVS
;
A
#
# COMPACT_ATOMS: atom_id res chain seq x y z
N MET A 1 18.85 30.51 4.37
CA MET A 1 18.50 30.51 2.94
C MET A 1 17.41 31.55 2.76
N GLY A 2 17.67 32.66 2.07
CA GLY A 2 16.82 33.87 2.06
C GLY A 2 15.52 33.76 1.26
N GLU A 3 14.98 32.56 1.06
CA GLU A 3 13.77 32.31 0.27
C GLU A 3 12.50 32.57 1.07
N ARG A 4 11.45 33.06 0.41
CA ARG A 4 10.13 33.17 1.03
C ARG A 4 9.49 31.79 1.09
N LEU A 5 9.20 31.30 2.29
CA LEU A 5 8.56 29.99 2.51
C LEU A 5 7.04 30.06 2.59
N PHE A 6 6.53 31.24 2.91
CA PHE A 6 5.10 31.48 3.07
C PHE A 6 4.68 32.67 2.22
N GLU A 7 3.47 32.59 1.67
CA GLU A 7 2.79 33.69 1.02
C GLU A 7 1.42 33.92 1.66
N ARG A 8 0.97 35.17 1.67
CA ARG A 8 -0.36 35.53 2.16
C ARG A 8 -1.30 35.70 0.98
N LYS A 9 -2.38 34.92 0.95
CA LYS A 9 -3.49 35.08 0.00
C LYS A 9 -4.74 35.46 0.79
N GLY A 10 -4.96 36.78 0.93
CA GLY A 10 -6.00 37.33 1.80
C GLY A 10 -5.73 37.03 3.27
N ARG A 11 -6.68 36.33 3.94
CA ARG A 11 -6.56 35.91 5.35
C ARG A 11 -5.84 34.57 5.55
N ARG A 12 -5.43 33.88 4.47
CA ARG A 12 -4.77 32.57 4.54
C ARG A 12 -3.27 32.70 4.33
N VAL A 13 -2.50 31.92 5.08
CA VAL A 13 -1.06 31.71 4.88
C VAL A 13 -0.90 30.40 4.15
N LEU A 14 -0.20 30.41 3.01
CA LEU A 14 0.06 29.24 2.18
C LEU A 14 1.58 29.03 2.07
N LEU A 15 2.00 27.78 1.88
CA LEU A 15 3.39 27.48 1.54
C LEU A 15 3.67 27.93 0.10
N THR A 16 4.80 28.59 -0.11
CA THR A 16 5.37 28.78 -1.45
C THR A 16 5.90 27.45 -1.97
N GLU A 17 6.41 27.41 -3.21
CA GLU A 17 7.09 26.23 -3.73
C GLU A 17 8.33 25.87 -2.90
N ALA A 18 9.17 26.86 -2.59
CA ALA A 18 10.29 26.69 -1.66
C ALA A 18 9.82 26.22 -0.26
N GLY A 19 8.68 26.74 0.21
CA GLY A 19 8.04 26.31 1.44
C GLY A 19 7.61 24.85 1.43
N ARG A 20 7.01 24.37 0.34
CA ARG A 20 6.62 22.95 0.17
C ARG A 20 7.84 22.03 0.12
N MET A 21 8.88 22.42 -0.62
CA MET A 21 10.13 21.66 -0.68
C MET A 21 10.78 21.56 0.70
N LEU A 22 10.88 22.68 1.42
CA LEU A 22 11.45 22.68 2.77
C LEU A 22 10.56 21.92 3.75
N PHE A 23 9.23 22.00 3.64
CA PHE A 23 8.31 21.29 4.51
C PHE A 23 8.56 19.78 4.48
N VAL A 24 8.66 19.18 3.29
CA VAL A 24 8.97 17.75 3.14
C VAL A 24 10.32 17.40 3.79
N ARG A 25 11.36 18.22 3.56
CA ARG A 25 12.69 17.99 4.17
C ARG A 25 12.70 18.21 5.68
N ALA A 26 11.91 19.15 6.19
CA ALA A 26 11.81 19.44 7.61
C ALA A 26 11.11 18.28 8.34
N GLU A 27 10.04 17.73 7.75
CA GLU A 27 9.40 16.51 8.28
C GLU A 27 10.39 15.34 8.32
N GLU A 28 11.17 15.11 7.25
CA GLU A 28 12.23 14.10 7.23
C GLU A 28 13.25 14.31 8.37
N ILE A 29 13.80 15.52 8.53
CA ILE A 29 14.81 15.83 9.55
C ILE A 29 14.27 15.65 10.97
N LEU A 30 13.05 16.15 11.22
CA LEU A 30 12.43 16.03 12.54
C LEU A 30 12.21 14.56 12.90
N ARG A 31 11.78 13.76 11.94
CA ARG A 31 11.58 12.33 12.13
C ARG A 31 12.88 11.57 12.34
N MET A 32 13.93 11.88 11.57
CA MET A 32 15.26 11.32 11.82
C MET A 32 15.76 11.65 13.23
N THR A 33 15.46 12.85 13.74
CA THR A 33 15.83 13.26 15.10
C THR A 33 15.07 12.48 16.16
N GLU A 34 13.77 12.24 15.95
CA GLU A 34 12.95 11.43 16.86
C GLU A 34 13.42 9.97 16.87
N ASN A 35 13.64 9.37 15.69
CA ASN A 35 14.13 7.99 15.59
C ASN A 35 15.48 7.82 16.31
N ALA A 36 16.43 8.75 16.14
CA ALA A 36 17.71 8.71 16.86
C ALA A 36 17.51 8.78 18.39
N ARG A 37 16.50 9.52 18.85
CA ARG A 37 16.16 9.63 20.27
C ARG A 37 15.53 8.34 20.80
N GLU A 38 14.67 7.70 20.00
CA GLU A 38 14.07 6.38 20.28
C GLU A 38 15.16 5.28 20.30
N ASP A 39 16.10 5.27 19.35
CA ASP A 39 17.23 4.32 19.31
C ASP A 39 18.09 4.40 20.58
N LEU A 40 18.42 5.62 21.03
CA LEU A 40 19.18 5.86 22.26
C LEU A 40 18.40 5.45 23.53
N ALA A 41 17.07 5.54 23.50
CA ALA A 41 16.22 5.07 24.59
C ALA A 41 16.12 3.54 24.62
N ALA A 42 16.01 2.90 23.44
CA ALA A 42 15.96 1.44 23.30
C ALA A 42 17.25 0.75 23.76
N LEU A 43 18.41 1.40 23.62
CA LEU A 43 19.68 0.93 24.21
C LEU A 43 19.64 0.78 25.74
N ARG A 44 18.70 1.44 26.42
CA ARG A 44 18.59 1.41 27.89
C ARG A 44 17.62 0.33 28.37
N VAL A 45 16.65 -0.09 27.56
CA VAL A 45 15.64 -1.11 27.86
C VAL A 45 15.14 -1.74 26.55
N LEU A 46 15.51 -2.99 26.28
CA LEU A 46 15.01 -3.79 25.12
C LEU A 46 13.52 -4.17 25.22
N GLU A 47 12.84 -3.75 26.29
CA GLU A 47 11.45 -4.08 26.61
C GLU A 47 10.47 -2.94 26.27
N THR A 48 10.95 -1.73 25.93
CA THR A 48 10.10 -0.56 25.67
C THR A 48 10.53 0.20 24.42
N GLY A 49 9.58 0.64 23.59
CA GLY A 49 9.86 1.37 22.35
C GLY A 49 8.64 1.47 21.44
N ARG A 50 8.86 1.81 20.17
CA ARG A 50 7.84 1.82 19.14
C ARG A 50 8.30 1.00 17.93
N LEU A 51 7.36 0.30 17.29
CA LEU A 51 7.53 -0.37 16.01
C LEU A 51 6.52 0.22 15.00
N CYS A 52 7.00 0.98 14.03
CA CYS A 52 6.21 1.59 12.96
C CYS A 52 6.29 0.72 11.69
N ILE A 53 5.15 0.22 11.22
CA ILE A 53 5.07 -0.64 10.03
C ILE A 53 4.19 0.03 8.97
N GLY A 54 4.71 0.20 7.76
CA GLY A 54 3.93 0.63 6.59
C GLY A 54 3.38 -0.57 5.84
N THR A 55 2.10 -0.58 5.48
CA THR A 55 1.50 -1.73 4.78
C THR A 55 0.27 -1.31 3.98
N SER A 56 -0.25 -2.18 3.12
CA SER A 56 -1.54 -1.97 2.43
C SER A 56 -2.71 -2.63 3.19
N ASP A 57 -3.94 -2.20 2.91
CA ASP A 57 -5.17 -2.73 3.53
C ASP A 57 -5.19 -4.27 3.54
N THR A 58 -4.87 -4.89 2.41
CA THR A 58 -4.86 -6.35 2.26
C THR A 58 -3.80 -7.00 3.15
N ASN A 59 -2.58 -6.46 3.18
CA ASN A 59 -1.52 -7.03 4.02
C ASN A 59 -1.81 -6.80 5.51
N CYS A 60 -2.40 -5.65 5.86
CA CYS A 60 -2.86 -5.32 7.21
C CYS A 60 -3.92 -6.31 7.71
N ALA A 61 -4.91 -6.62 6.86
CA ALA A 61 -6.04 -7.47 7.21
C ALA A 61 -5.69 -8.97 7.25
N TYR A 62 -4.86 -9.46 6.33
CA TYR A 62 -4.67 -10.91 6.11
C TYR A 62 -3.28 -11.44 6.46
N VAL A 63 -2.23 -10.62 6.37
CA VAL A 63 -0.83 -11.09 6.49
C VAL A 63 -0.23 -10.76 7.86
N LEU A 64 -0.39 -9.53 8.33
CA LEU A 64 0.22 -9.06 9.58
C LEU A 64 -0.36 -9.63 10.89
N PRO A 65 -1.67 -9.93 11.04
CA PRO A 65 -2.23 -10.22 12.35
C PRO A 65 -1.53 -11.34 13.15
N PRO A 66 -1.16 -12.49 12.56
CA PRO A 66 -0.44 -13.55 13.29
C PRO A 66 0.94 -13.08 13.80
N ALA A 67 1.69 -12.36 12.98
CA ALA A 67 3.02 -11.87 13.33
C ALA A 67 2.95 -10.76 14.40
N VAL A 68 2.00 -9.83 14.25
CA VAL A 68 1.76 -8.75 15.23
C VAL A 68 1.34 -9.32 16.58
N LYS A 69 0.48 -10.35 16.60
CA LYS A 69 0.07 -11.03 17.83
C LYS A 69 1.25 -11.68 18.55
N LEU A 70 2.10 -12.40 17.82
CA LEU A 70 3.30 -13.03 18.39
C LEU A 70 4.29 -11.98 18.91
N PHE A 71 4.52 -10.91 18.15
CA PHE A 71 5.41 -9.82 18.54
C PHE A 71 4.92 -9.10 19.79
N ALA A 72 3.64 -8.73 19.85
CA ALA A 72 3.05 -8.07 21.02
C ALA A 72 3.10 -8.94 22.30
N ALA A 73 2.97 -10.26 22.17
CA ALA A 73 3.12 -11.18 23.29
C ALA A 73 4.58 -11.30 23.76
N THR A 74 5.54 -11.23 22.83
CA THR A 74 6.98 -11.34 23.13
C THR A 74 7.55 -10.04 23.69
N TYR A 75 7.03 -8.88 23.25
CA TYR A 75 7.51 -7.54 23.60
C TYR A 75 6.34 -6.65 24.06
N PRO A 76 5.76 -6.89 25.25
CA PRO A 76 4.55 -6.21 25.71
C PRO A 76 4.71 -4.71 25.97
N GLY A 77 5.93 -4.21 26.14
CA GLY A 77 6.21 -2.78 26.31
C GLY A 77 6.48 -2.01 25.01
N VAL A 78 6.39 -2.66 23.84
CA VAL A 78 6.58 -2.00 22.54
C VAL A 78 5.23 -1.57 21.94
N GLU A 79 5.10 -0.27 21.64
CA GLU A 79 3.95 0.29 20.93
C GLU A 79 4.03 -0.07 19.43
N ILE A 80 3.06 -0.82 18.91
CA ILE A 80 3.00 -1.12 17.46
C ILE A 80 2.12 -0.08 16.77
N ARG A 81 2.66 0.60 15.76
CA ARG A 81 1.93 1.53 14.89
C ARG A 81 1.88 1.00 13.46
N LEU A 82 0.67 0.82 12.93
CA LEU A 82 0.44 0.44 11.54
C LEU A 82 0.03 1.68 10.74
N THR A 83 0.70 1.93 9.63
CA THR A 83 0.34 2.98 8.68
C THR A 83 -0.13 2.34 7.38
N ASP A 84 -1.42 2.45 7.11
CA ASP A 84 -2.06 1.83 5.95
C ASP A 84 -1.99 2.75 4.72
N ARG A 85 -1.25 2.32 3.69
CA ARG A 85 -0.97 3.05 2.45
C ARG A 85 -0.69 2.08 1.30
N MET A 86 -0.87 2.56 0.06
CA MET A 86 -0.46 1.78 -1.11
C MET A 86 1.06 1.60 -1.17
N SER A 87 1.52 0.52 -1.81
CA SER A 87 2.94 0.15 -1.90
C SER A 87 3.89 1.31 -2.28
N PRO A 88 3.59 2.18 -3.28
CA PRO A 88 4.47 3.32 -3.59
C PRO A 88 4.60 4.32 -2.44
N GLU A 89 3.53 4.56 -1.70
CA GLU A 89 3.54 5.45 -0.53
C GLU A 89 4.22 4.80 0.68
N VAL A 90 4.07 3.49 0.86
CA VAL A 90 4.84 2.73 1.86
C VAL A 90 6.34 2.84 1.59
N VAL A 91 6.77 2.68 0.34
CA VAL A 91 8.18 2.87 -0.07
C VAL A 91 8.64 4.30 0.25
N ARG A 92 7.79 5.30 0.01
CA ARG A 92 8.07 6.69 0.38
C ARG A 92 8.25 6.85 1.89
N LEU A 93 7.34 6.31 2.70
CA LEU A 93 7.43 6.36 4.16
C LEU A 93 8.70 5.71 4.68
N VAL A 94 9.15 4.59 4.10
CA VAL A 94 10.42 3.95 4.46
C VAL A 94 11.60 4.87 4.17
N MET A 95 11.68 5.44 2.97
CA MET A 95 12.78 6.32 2.58
C MET A 95 12.90 7.56 3.46
N GLU A 96 11.75 8.13 3.82
CA GLU A 96 11.72 9.33 4.62
C GLU A 96 11.89 9.00 6.13
N GLY A 97 11.80 7.72 6.52
CA GLY A 97 12.00 7.23 7.89
C GLY A 97 10.76 7.24 8.77
N GLY A 98 9.55 7.20 8.20
CA GLY A 98 8.29 7.25 8.97
C GLY A 98 7.66 5.94 9.28
N VAL A 99 8.25 4.89 8.75
CA VAL A 99 8.05 3.53 9.22
C VAL A 99 9.43 2.88 9.29
N ASP A 100 9.61 1.96 10.23
CA ASP A 100 10.85 1.21 10.39
C ASP A 100 11.04 0.23 9.23
N PHE A 101 9.94 -0.35 8.77
CA PHE A 101 9.89 -1.14 7.54
C PHE A 101 8.50 -1.14 6.90
N GLY A 102 8.44 -1.56 5.64
CA GLY A 102 7.22 -1.63 4.85
C GLY A 102 6.94 -3.03 4.29
N LEU A 103 5.68 -3.46 4.33
CA LEU A 103 5.18 -4.60 3.54
C LEU A 103 4.52 -4.06 2.27
N ALA A 104 5.22 -4.18 1.15
CA ALA A 104 4.79 -3.68 -0.16
C ALA A 104 4.76 -4.79 -1.20
N THR A 105 3.87 -4.65 -2.18
CA THR A 105 3.83 -5.49 -3.39
C THR A 105 5.04 -5.17 -4.26
N LEU A 106 5.78 -6.20 -4.69
CA LEU A 106 6.88 -6.07 -5.65
C LEU A 106 6.34 -5.98 -7.09
N PRO A 107 7.07 -5.35 -8.03
CA PRO A 107 8.41 -4.79 -7.87
C PRO A 107 8.41 -3.42 -7.20
N VAL A 108 9.44 -3.17 -6.39
CA VAL A 108 9.81 -1.82 -5.93
C VAL A 108 11.07 -1.43 -6.69
N THR A 109 11.01 -0.33 -7.44
CA THR A 109 12.09 0.13 -8.32
C THR A 109 13.01 1.16 -7.68
N GLU A 110 12.70 1.58 -6.45
CA GLU A 110 13.47 2.58 -5.71
C GLU A 110 14.78 1.99 -5.16
N ILE A 111 15.91 2.46 -5.70
CA ILE A 111 17.25 1.96 -5.40
C ILE A 111 17.71 2.25 -3.96
N ARG A 112 17.13 3.25 -3.30
CA ARG A 112 17.46 3.62 -1.92
C ARG A 112 16.81 2.67 -0.90
N VAL A 113 15.88 1.84 -1.33
CA VAL A 113 15.17 0.89 -0.46
C VAL A 113 15.66 -0.52 -0.73
N LYS A 114 16.18 -1.18 0.32
CA LYS A 114 16.49 -2.61 0.27
C LYS A 114 15.18 -3.40 0.35
N THR A 115 14.94 -4.26 -0.63
CA THR A 115 13.79 -5.16 -0.65
C THR A 115 14.20 -6.58 -0.29
N VAL A 116 13.32 -7.29 0.41
CA VAL A 116 13.47 -8.71 0.72
C VAL A 116 12.16 -9.41 0.36
N PRO A 117 12.14 -10.34 -0.62
CA PRO A 117 10.96 -11.13 -0.90
C PRO A 117 10.55 -11.95 0.33
N LEU A 118 9.30 -11.82 0.77
CA LEU A 118 8.79 -12.52 1.96
C LEU A 118 8.01 -13.79 1.59
N PHE A 119 7.08 -13.67 0.65
CA PHE A 119 6.26 -14.76 0.15
C PHE A 119 5.75 -14.41 -1.25
N GLN A 120 5.31 -15.43 -1.97
CA GLN A 120 4.53 -15.28 -3.19
C GLN A 120 3.06 -15.54 -2.87
N ARG A 121 2.18 -14.89 -3.63
CA ARG A 121 0.75 -15.14 -3.58
C ARG A 121 0.23 -15.20 -5.00
N GLU A 122 -0.85 -15.93 -5.19
CA GLU A 122 -1.56 -15.96 -6.46
C GLU A 122 -2.59 -14.82 -6.47
N ASP A 123 -2.88 -14.31 -7.67
CA ASP A 123 -4.01 -13.42 -7.89
C ASP A 123 -5.10 -14.25 -8.58
N VAL A 124 -6.34 -14.12 -8.12
CA VAL A 124 -7.50 -14.89 -8.58
C VAL A 124 -8.57 -13.97 -9.16
N ALA A 125 -9.28 -14.47 -10.17
CA ALA A 125 -10.48 -13.81 -10.67
C ALA A 125 -11.66 -14.10 -9.75
N ILE A 126 -12.38 -13.05 -9.36
CA ILE A 126 -13.63 -13.15 -8.59
C ILE A 126 -14.79 -12.61 -9.43
N CYS A 127 -15.95 -13.25 -9.28
CA CYS A 127 -17.18 -12.87 -9.96
C CYS A 127 -18.40 -13.09 -9.03
N PRO A 128 -19.57 -12.53 -9.38
CA PRO A 128 -20.81 -12.83 -8.65
C PRO A 128 -21.11 -14.34 -8.64
N LYS A 129 -21.77 -14.83 -7.58
CA LYS A 129 -22.08 -16.27 -7.42
C LYS A 129 -22.89 -16.88 -8.57
N ASP A 130 -23.75 -16.07 -9.20
CA ASP A 130 -24.62 -16.49 -10.30
C ASP A 130 -24.04 -16.10 -11.68
N HIS A 131 -22.75 -15.75 -11.75
CA HIS A 131 -22.10 -15.31 -12.98
C HIS A 131 -21.73 -16.50 -13.89
N SER A 132 -21.76 -16.30 -15.22
CA SER A 132 -21.46 -17.34 -16.21
C SER A 132 -20.07 -17.96 -16.05
N LEU A 133 -19.09 -17.16 -15.59
CA LEU A 133 -17.72 -17.60 -15.34
C LEU A 133 -17.60 -18.62 -14.20
N VAL A 134 -18.61 -18.79 -13.33
CA VAL A 134 -18.56 -19.80 -12.26
C VAL A 134 -18.51 -21.22 -12.82
N ALA A 135 -19.05 -21.43 -14.02
CA ALA A 135 -18.99 -22.73 -14.70
C ALA A 135 -17.59 -23.05 -15.29
N ASP A 136 -16.70 -22.06 -15.39
CA ASP A 136 -15.36 -22.20 -15.92
C ASP A 136 -14.31 -21.94 -14.82
N PRO A 137 -13.70 -23.00 -14.25
CA PRO A 137 -12.75 -22.84 -13.16
C PRO A 137 -11.42 -22.18 -13.58
N VAL A 138 -11.14 -22.04 -14.88
CA VAL A 138 -9.90 -21.44 -15.40
C VAL A 138 -10.22 -20.46 -16.52
N ALA A 139 -10.73 -19.29 -16.15
CA ALA A 139 -11.02 -18.23 -17.10
C ALA A 139 -9.74 -17.64 -17.71
N THR A 140 -9.66 -17.61 -19.05
CA THR A 140 -8.59 -16.94 -19.77
C THR A 140 -8.71 -15.42 -19.68
N LEU A 141 -7.60 -14.68 -19.86
CA LEU A 141 -7.62 -13.21 -19.90
C LEU A 141 -8.55 -12.67 -20.99
N SER A 142 -8.65 -13.36 -22.13
CA SER A 142 -9.60 -13.02 -23.20
C SER A 142 -11.04 -13.11 -22.69
N ALA A 143 -11.41 -14.22 -22.05
CA ALA A 143 -12.75 -14.38 -21.48
C ALA A 143 -13.06 -13.33 -20.41
N LEU A 144 -12.09 -13.04 -19.53
CA LEU A 144 -12.25 -12.00 -18.50
C LEU A 144 -12.45 -10.60 -19.13
N SER A 145 -11.78 -10.31 -20.24
CA SER A 145 -11.87 -8.99 -20.91
C SER A 145 -13.26 -8.69 -21.50
N GLU A 146 -14.09 -9.72 -21.73
CA GLU A 146 -15.45 -9.58 -22.24
C GLU A 146 -16.44 -9.06 -21.19
N HIS A 147 -16.05 -9.05 -19.90
CA HIS A 147 -16.89 -8.65 -18.79
C HIS A 147 -16.48 -7.30 -18.19
N PRO A 148 -17.42 -6.51 -17.63
CA PRO A 148 -17.08 -5.29 -16.88
C PRO A 148 -16.18 -5.62 -15.70
N MET A 149 -15.03 -4.95 -15.63
CA MET A 149 -14.00 -5.21 -14.63
C MET A 149 -13.89 -4.06 -13.63
N LEU A 150 -13.88 -4.43 -12.35
CA LEU A 150 -13.58 -3.55 -11.23
C LEU A 150 -12.09 -3.69 -10.91
N ALA A 151 -11.38 -2.57 -10.81
CA ALA A 151 -9.95 -2.56 -10.59
C ALA A 151 -9.56 -1.57 -9.50
N LEU A 152 -8.36 -1.73 -8.95
CA LEU A 152 -7.79 -0.69 -8.09
C LEU A 152 -7.49 0.58 -8.91
N GLU A 153 -7.51 1.72 -8.22
CA GLU A 153 -7.07 3.00 -8.78
C GLU A 153 -5.67 2.93 -9.41
N LYS A 154 -5.47 3.70 -10.47
CA LYS A 154 -4.15 3.86 -11.09
C LYS A 154 -3.14 4.38 -10.06
N GLY A 155 -1.94 3.82 -10.11
CA GLY A 155 -0.88 4.08 -9.12
C GLY A 155 -0.70 2.97 -8.11
N SER A 156 -1.69 2.08 -7.93
CA SER A 156 -1.50 0.82 -7.22
C SER A 156 -0.54 -0.11 -7.98
N THR A 157 0.43 -0.71 -7.28
CA THR A 157 1.31 -1.74 -7.87
C THR A 157 0.49 -2.93 -8.39
N THR A 158 -0.54 -3.36 -7.66
CA THR A 158 -1.42 -4.45 -8.10
C THR A 158 -2.16 -4.08 -9.38
N ARG A 159 -2.64 -2.83 -9.50
CA ARG A 159 -3.24 -2.34 -10.75
C ARG A 159 -2.25 -2.38 -11.91
N GLY A 160 -1.01 -1.92 -11.69
CA GLY A 160 0.04 -1.98 -12.72
C GLY A 160 0.40 -3.40 -13.15
N LEU A 161 0.42 -4.37 -12.22
CA LEU A 161 0.63 -5.79 -12.53
C LEU A 161 -0.53 -6.35 -13.37
N MET A 162 -1.78 -6.04 -13.01
CA MET A 162 -2.96 -6.42 -13.78
C MET A 162 -2.92 -5.83 -15.21
N ASP A 163 -2.67 -4.52 -15.34
CA ASP A 163 -2.62 -3.86 -16.64
C ASP A 163 -1.52 -4.48 -17.53
N ARG A 164 -0.37 -4.83 -16.95
CA ARG A 164 0.72 -5.50 -17.67
C ARG A 164 0.34 -6.90 -18.11
N LEU A 165 -0.32 -7.67 -17.24
CA LEU A 165 -0.80 -9.02 -17.54
C LEU A 165 -1.71 -9.05 -18.79
N PHE A 166 -2.63 -8.09 -18.90
CA PHE A 166 -3.48 -7.96 -20.10
C PHE A 166 -2.69 -7.47 -21.33
N MET A 167 -1.80 -6.50 -21.13
CA MET A 167 -1.01 -5.91 -22.20
C MET A 167 -0.05 -6.90 -22.85
N ASP A 168 0.57 -7.79 -22.07
CA ASP A 168 1.52 -8.80 -22.55
C ASP A 168 0.84 -9.80 -23.51
N GLU A 169 -0.48 -9.99 -23.40
CA GLU A 169 -1.31 -10.79 -24.32
C GLU A 169 -1.96 -9.97 -25.44
N GLY A 170 -1.69 -8.66 -25.51
CA GLY A 170 -2.31 -7.76 -26.48
C GLY A 170 -3.82 -7.53 -26.27
N ILE A 171 -4.32 -7.79 -25.05
CA ILE A 171 -5.73 -7.66 -24.67
C ILE A 171 -5.90 -6.38 -23.87
N GLN A 172 -7.03 -5.69 -24.06
CA GLN A 172 -7.40 -4.55 -23.23
C GLN A 172 -8.46 -4.98 -22.20
N ALA A 173 -8.17 -4.80 -20.92
CA ALA A 173 -9.17 -5.02 -19.87
C ALA A 173 -10.33 -4.01 -19.97
N ASN A 174 -11.57 -4.49 -19.84
CA ASN A 174 -12.77 -3.66 -19.82
C ASN A 174 -13.02 -3.06 -18.41
N VAL A 175 -12.11 -2.19 -17.96
CA VAL A 175 -12.22 -1.57 -16.64
C VAL A 175 -13.36 -0.56 -16.61
N CYS A 176 -14.44 -0.88 -15.89
CA CYS A 176 -15.64 -0.04 -15.78
C CYS A 176 -15.68 0.77 -14.47
N MET A 177 -14.88 0.40 -13.47
CA MET A 177 -14.83 1.10 -12.18
C MET A 177 -13.45 0.98 -11.55
N GLU A 178 -12.96 2.08 -10.99
CA GLU A 178 -11.73 2.14 -10.20
C GLU A 178 -12.06 2.40 -8.72
N LEU A 179 -11.47 1.63 -7.81
CA LEU A 179 -11.79 1.63 -6.39
C LEU A 179 -10.52 1.66 -5.53
N GLY A 180 -10.62 2.25 -4.33
CA GLY A 180 -9.47 2.47 -3.46
C GLY A 180 -8.93 1.24 -2.72
N SER A 181 -9.71 0.17 -2.58
CA SER A 181 -9.25 -1.05 -1.89
C SER A 181 -9.90 -2.33 -2.41
N ILE A 182 -9.21 -3.45 -2.20
CA ILE A 182 -9.68 -4.80 -2.57
C ILE A 182 -10.95 -5.17 -1.84
N GLU A 183 -11.11 -4.74 -0.58
CA GLU A 183 -12.31 -5.02 0.21
C GLU A 183 -13.54 -4.31 -0.37
N VAL A 184 -13.38 -3.07 -0.84
CA VAL A 184 -14.46 -2.37 -1.55
C VAL A 184 -14.76 -3.04 -2.87
N ILE A 185 -13.74 -3.46 -3.64
CA ILE A 185 -13.93 -4.22 -4.89
C ILE A 185 -14.77 -5.48 -4.64
N LYS A 186 -14.44 -6.29 -3.63
CA LYS A 186 -15.20 -7.49 -3.28
C LYS A 186 -16.68 -7.18 -3.04
N ARG A 187 -17.01 -6.09 -2.33
CA ARG A 187 -18.40 -5.66 -2.10
C ARG A 187 -19.14 -5.31 -3.39
N PHE A 188 -18.47 -4.69 -4.35
CA PHE A 188 -19.08 -4.33 -5.63
C PHE A 188 -19.22 -5.54 -6.57
N VAL A 189 -18.30 -6.50 -6.50
CA VAL A 189 -18.45 -7.80 -7.15
C VAL A 189 -19.64 -8.56 -6.56
N GLU A 190 -19.78 -8.60 -5.23
CA GLU A 190 -20.89 -9.28 -4.55
C GLU A 190 -22.28 -8.80 -5.01
N ILE A 191 -22.43 -7.51 -5.34
CA ILE A 191 -23.70 -6.93 -5.82
C ILE A 191 -23.85 -6.94 -7.34
N GLY A 192 -22.96 -7.62 -8.07
CA GLY A 192 -23.14 -7.86 -9.50
C GLY A 192 -22.67 -6.75 -10.43
N LEU A 193 -21.85 -5.79 -9.97
CA LEU A 193 -21.42 -4.65 -10.80
C LEU A 193 -20.22 -4.95 -11.71
N GLY A 194 -19.63 -6.13 -11.59
CA GLY A 194 -18.54 -6.58 -12.44
C GLY A 194 -17.77 -7.74 -11.83
N ILE A 195 -16.67 -8.09 -12.49
CA ILE A 195 -15.68 -9.05 -12.03
C ILE A 195 -14.41 -8.33 -11.61
N ALA A 196 -13.48 -8.99 -10.93
CA ALA A 196 -12.20 -8.41 -10.57
C ALA A 196 -11.08 -9.46 -10.51
N ILE A 197 -9.83 -9.02 -10.66
CA ILE A 197 -8.66 -9.81 -10.30
C ILE A 197 -8.14 -9.26 -8.97
N VAL A 198 -8.03 -10.12 -7.97
CA VAL A 198 -7.63 -9.74 -6.61
C VAL A 198 -6.61 -10.73 -6.06
N PRO A 199 -5.76 -10.31 -5.11
CA PRO A 199 -4.93 -11.26 -4.37
C PRO A 199 -5.75 -12.36 -3.72
N GLU A 200 -5.32 -13.60 -3.91
CA GLU A 200 -5.84 -14.71 -3.12
C GLU A 200 -5.48 -14.47 -1.66
N VAL A 201 -6.50 -14.42 -0.82
CA VAL A 201 -6.37 -14.28 0.63
C VAL A 201 -7.12 -15.45 1.25
N SER A 202 -6.37 -16.43 1.73
CA SER A 202 -6.86 -17.58 2.49
C SER A 202 -6.95 -17.26 3.98
#